data_AF-A0A3B9ME72-F1
#
_entry.id   AF-A0A3B9ME72-F1
#
_cell.length_a   1.000
_cell.length_b   1.000
_cell.length_c   1.000
_cell.angle_alpha   90.00
_cell.angle_beta   90.00
_cell.angle_gamma   90.00
#
_symmetry.space_group_name_H-M   'P 1'
#
loop_
_entity.id
_entity.type
_entity.pdbx_description
1 polymer ?
#
loop_
_entity_poly.entity_id
_entity_poly.type
_entity_poly.pdbx_seq_one_letter_code
_entity_poly.pdbx_strand_id
1 'polypeptide(L)'
;MDCLALLDWTGPLGKASLLIRLVSSDRIFFFAFEIAFWLFVIAAYLKEKQFGRRLRRKIFGPPGLEATLSVKRGEESWNAFILAYGIASVVFTEVIGSTSAFPNHKTILMVSNLGALLYLSFFNGWFRNRVLGLILKAKTFEEKR
;
A
#
# COMPACT_ATOMS: atom_id res chain seq x y z
N MET A 1 41.28 -21.47 -10.84
CA MET A 1 40.09 -22.30 -10.61
C MET A 1 39.82 -22.32 -9.10
N ASP A 2 39.86 -21.15 -8.44
CA ASP A 2 40.19 -21.07 -7.00
C ASP A 2 39.18 -20.25 -6.17
N CYS A 3 37.99 -19.98 -6.72
CA CYS A 3 36.95 -19.25 -5.98
C CYS A 3 36.13 -20.14 -5.02
N LEU A 4 36.27 -21.47 -5.07
CA LEU A 4 35.49 -22.39 -4.23
C LEU A 4 36.16 -22.74 -2.90
N ALA A 5 37.47 -22.51 -2.74
CA ALA A 5 38.20 -22.82 -1.50
C ALA A 5 38.01 -21.77 -0.37
N LEU A 6 37.46 -20.60 -0.69
CA LEU A 6 37.22 -19.51 0.27
C LEU A 6 35.85 -19.61 0.98
N LEU A 7 34.99 -20.56 0.59
CA LEU A 7 33.64 -20.69 1.16
C LEU A 7 33.58 -21.55 2.43
N ASP A 8 34.61 -22.35 2.71
CA ASP A 8 34.57 -23.36 3.78
C ASP A 8 35.07 -22.84 5.15
N TRP A 9 35.58 -21.60 5.21
CA TRP A 9 36.18 -21.01 6.41
C TRP A 9 35.23 -20.14 7.26
N THR A 10 33.92 -20.26 7.04
CA THR A 10 32.92 -19.56 7.84
C THR A 10 32.17 -20.54 8.71
N GLY A 11 32.52 -20.56 10.01
CA GLY A 11 31.73 -21.23 11.04
C GLY A 11 30.26 -20.76 11.04
N PRO A 12 29.41 -21.29 11.93
CA PRO A 12 27.97 -20.95 11.98
C PRO A 12 27.70 -19.43 12.02
N LEU A 13 28.60 -18.65 12.62
CA LEU A 13 28.55 -17.18 12.64
C LEU A 13 28.75 -16.52 11.27
N GLY A 14 29.64 -17.04 10.42
CA GLY A 14 29.86 -16.48 9.08
C GLY A 14 28.74 -16.85 8.10
N LYS A 15 28.14 -18.04 8.23
CA LYS A 15 26.89 -18.40 7.50
C LYS A 15 25.73 -17.46 7.86
N ALA A 16 25.59 -17.10 9.14
CA ALA A 16 24.59 -16.11 9.58
C ALA A 16 24.84 -14.72 8.97
N SER A 17 26.09 -14.26 8.91
CA SER A 17 26.44 -12.97 8.29
C SER A 17 26.16 -12.93 6.77
N LEU A 18 26.38 -14.04 6.07
CA LEU A 18 26.05 -14.19 4.66
C LEU A 18 24.54 -14.20 4.44
N LEU A 19 23.77 -14.90 5.27
CA LEU A 19 22.31 -14.87 5.22
C LEU A 19 21.75 -13.48 5.49
N ILE A 20 22.31 -12.74 6.47
CA ILE A 20 21.91 -11.36 6.73
C ILE A 20 22.21 -10.48 5.52
N ARG A 21 23.40 -10.58 4.91
CA ARG A 21 23.73 -9.82 3.70
C ARG A 21 22.87 -10.19 2.50
N LEU A 22 22.52 -11.47 2.36
CA LEU A 22 21.67 -11.97 1.29
C LEU A 22 20.23 -11.48 1.46
N VAL A 23 19.69 -11.55 2.68
CA VAL A 23 18.35 -11.02 3.03
C VAL A 23 18.34 -9.50 2.91
N SER A 24 19.41 -8.82 3.31
CA SER A 24 19.66 -7.38 3.11
C SER A 24 20.01 -7.00 1.67
N SER A 25 19.86 -7.91 0.71
CA SER A 25 19.88 -7.52 -0.70
C SER A 25 18.64 -6.67 -0.97
N ASP A 26 18.88 -5.40 -1.29
CA ASP A 26 17.89 -4.40 -1.71
C ASP A 26 16.88 -4.98 -2.73
N ARG A 27 17.32 -5.89 -3.60
CA ARG A 27 16.45 -6.59 -4.56
C ARG A 27 15.37 -7.45 -3.90
N ILE A 28 15.69 -8.17 -2.84
CA ILE A 28 14.73 -9.04 -2.14
C ILE A 28 13.71 -8.19 -1.38
N PHE A 29 14.19 -7.17 -0.67
CA PHE A 29 13.32 -6.24 0.06
C PHE A 29 12.37 -5.50 -0.88
N PHE A 30 12.89 -4.97 -1.99
CA PHE A 30 12.07 -4.32 -2.99
C PHE A 30 11.04 -5.26 -3.61
N PHE A 31 11.43 -6.48 -3.97
CA PHE A 31 10.51 -7.47 -4.52
C PHE A 31 9.42 -7.89 -3.52
N ALA A 32 9.78 -8.07 -2.24
CA ALA A 32 8.81 -8.34 -1.18
C ALA A 32 7.85 -7.17 -0.97
N PHE A 33 8.35 -5.93 -1.01
CA PHE A 33 7.54 -4.71 -0.95
C PHE A 33 6.53 -4.64 -2.10
N GLU A 34 6.98 -4.88 -3.34
CA GLU A 34 6.11 -4.92 -4.52
C GLU A 34 5.01 -5.98 -4.36
N ILE A 35 5.36 -7.22 -3.99
CA ILE A 35 4.37 -8.29 -3.76
C ILE A 35 3.37 -7.86 -2.67
N ALA A 36 3.84 -7.34 -1.54
CA ALA A 36 2.98 -6.92 -0.46
C ALA A 36 2.03 -5.79 -0.89
N PHE A 37 2.52 -4.82 -1.67
CA PHE A 37 1.71 -3.74 -2.21
C PHE A 37 0.63 -4.25 -3.17
N TRP A 38 0.97 -5.13 -4.10
CA TRP A 38 -0.01 -5.70 -5.04
C TRP A 38 -1.03 -6.61 -4.34
N LEU A 39 -0.61 -7.40 -3.33
CA LEU A 39 -1.53 -8.15 -2.49
C LEU A 39 -2.50 -7.23 -1.73
N PHE A 40 -2.00 -6.09 -1.24
CA PHE A 40 -2.84 -5.07 -0.59
C PHE A 40 -3.86 -4.47 -1.57
N VAL A 41 -3.45 -4.14 -2.79
CA VAL A 41 -4.34 -3.63 -3.85
C VAL A 41 -5.44 -4.64 -4.16
N ILE A 42 -5.08 -5.92 -4.34
CA ILE A 42 -6.03 -7.01 -4.60
C ILE A 42 -6.98 -7.19 -3.41
N ALA A 43 -6.46 -7.20 -2.17
CA ALA A 43 -7.28 -7.32 -0.98
C ALA A 43 -8.28 -6.17 -0.84
N ALA A 44 -7.84 -4.93 -1.09
CA ALA A 44 -8.71 -3.75 -1.08
C ALA A 44 -9.78 -3.82 -2.19
N TYR A 45 -9.43 -4.30 -3.38
CA TYR A 45 -10.36 -4.54 -4.48
C TYR A 45 -11.43 -5.59 -4.10
N LEU A 46 -11.01 -6.72 -3.54
CA LEU A 46 -11.92 -7.77 -3.07
C LEU A 46 -12.83 -7.27 -1.95
N LYS A 47 -12.30 -6.46 -1.02
CA LYS A 47 -13.07 -5.84 0.06
C LYS A 47 -14.13 -4.88 -0.46
N GLU A 48 -13.81 -4.08 -1.47
CA GLU A 48 -14.78 -3.19 -2.12
C GLU A 48 -15.94 -4.00 -2.73
N LYS A 49 -15.65 -5.08 -3.45
CA LYS A 49 -16.69 -5.97 -3.99
C LYS A 49 -17.54 -6.64 -2.91
N GLN A 50 -16.92 -7.11 -1.83
CA GLN A 50 -17.63 -7.71 -0.71
C GLN A 50 -18.54 -6.69 0.00
N PHE A 51 -18.06 -5.46 0.16
CA PHE A 51 -18.83 -4.36 0.74
C PHE A 51 -20.02 -4.01 -0.15
N GLY A 52 -19.82 -3.91 -1.47
CA GLY A 52 -20.90 -3.72 -2.44
C GLY A 52 -21.96 -4.82 -2.37
N ARG A 53 -21.57 -6.09 -2.20
CA ARG A 53 -22.53 -7.20 -2.00
C ARG A 53 -23.31 -7.11 -0.69
N ARG A 54 -22.70 -6.60 0.38
CA ARG A 54 -23.39 -6.36 1.67
C ARG A 54 -24.35 -5.19 1.58
N LEU A 55 -23.93 -4.10 0.94
CA LEU A 55 -24.79 -2.95 0.70
C LEU A 55 -25.96 -3.36 -0.18
N ARG A 56 -25.72 -4.07 -1.29
CA ARG A 56 -26.77 -4.55 -2.21
C ARG A 56 -27.78 -5.46 -1.52
N ARG A 57 -27.38 -6.28 -0.54
CA ARG A 57 -28.32 -7.09 0.25
C ARG A 57 -29.13 -6.30 1.27
N LYS A 58 -28.59 -5.19 1.79
CA LYS A 58 -29.33 -4.27 2.67
C LYS A 58 -30.27 -3.37 1.87
N ILE A 59 -29.86 -3.04 0.65
CA ILE A 59 -30.59 -2.27 -0.34
C ILE A 59 -31.70 -3.17 -0.89
N PHE A 60 -31.42 -4.04 -1.87
CA PHE A 60 -32.38 -4.97 -2.49
C PHE A 60 -32.93 -6.09 -1.57
N GLY A 61 -32.74 -6.01 -0.25
CA GLY A 61 -33.51 -6.78 0.72
C GLY A 61 -34.98 -6.31 0.75
N PRO A 62 -35.89 -7.04 1.44
CA PRO A 62 -37.31 -6.71 1.45
C PRO A 62 -37.55 -5.22 1.78
N PRO A 63 -38.52 -4.58 1.10
CA PRO A 63 -38.66 -3.13 1.01
C PRO A 63 -38.93 -2.51 2.38
N GLY A 64 -37.87 -2.00 3.01
CA GLY A 64 -37.93 -1.33 4.30
C GLY A 64 -36.89 -0.21 4.35
N LEU A 65 -37.21 0.90 3.70
CA LEU A 65 -36.53 2.21 3.79
C LEU A 65 -35.00 2.19 3.56
N GLU A 66 -34.60 2.15 2.29
CA GLU A 66 -33.22 2.39 1.92
C GLU A 66 -32.89 3.89 1.87
N ALA A 67 -32.36 4.42 2.97
CA ALA A 67 -31.70 5.71 2.93
C ALA A 67 -30.34 5.56 2.23
N THR A 68 -30.27 5.87 0.92
CA THR A 68 -29.01 6.17 0.23
C THR A 68 -28.45 7.48 0.79
N LEU A 69 -27.76 7.37 1.93
CA LEU A 69 -27.05 8.47 2.56
C LEU A 69 -25.85 8.86 1.67
N SER A 70 -26.13 9.71 0.68
CA SER A 70 -25.10 10.40 -0.09
C SER A 70 -24.49 11.47 0.80
N VAL A 71 -23.44 11.08 1.53
CA VAL A 71 -22.66 12.01 2.33
C VAL A 71 -21.85 12.88 1.37
N LYS A 72 -22.35 14.08 1.06
CA LYS A 72 -21.54 15.13 0.45
C LYS A 72 -20.42 15.46 1.42
N ARG A 73 -19.19 15.11 1.04
CA ARG A 73 -18.02 15.42 1.85
C ARG A 73 -17.66 16.90 1.69
N GLY A 74 -17.31 17.52 2.81
CA GLY A 74 -16.78 18.88 2.80
C GLY A 74 -15.46 18.97 2.06
N GLU A 75 -15.18 20.17 1.54
CA GLU A 75 -13.95 20.52 0.81
C GLU A 75 -12.69 20.24 1.64
N GLU A 76 -12.73 20.50 2.95
CA GLU A 76 -11.62 20.24 3.87
C GLU A 76 -11.20 18.75 3.87
N SER A 77 -12.18 17.83 3.85
CA SER A 77 -11.91 16.40 3.80
C SER A 77 -11.26 15.98 2.49
N TRP A 78 -11.59 16.66 1.38
CA TRP A 78 -10.96 16.40 0.08
C TRP A 78 -9.53 16.90 0.06
N ASN A 79 -9.26 18.08 0.61
CA ASN A 79 -7.92 18.64 0.68
C ASN A 79 -6.98 17.75 1.51
N ALA A 80 -7.42 17.29 2.68
CA ALA A 80 -6.65 16.36 3.50
C ALA A 80 -6.38 15.03 2.76
N PHE A 81 -7.36 14.57 1.98
CA PHE A 81 -7.24 13.34 1.21
C PHE A 81 -6.23 13.46 0.06
N ILE A 82 -6.30 14.55 -0.70
CA ILE A 82 -5.36 14.86 -1.80
C ILE A 82 -3.94 15.00 -1.25
N LEU A 83 -3.78 15.66 -0.09
CA LEU A 83 -2.49 15.79 0.56
C LEU A 83 -1.91 14.43 0.96
N ALA A 84 -2.73 13.55 1.57
CA ALA A 84 -2.30 12.20 1.94
C ALA A 84 -1.87 11.37 0.71
N TYR A 85 -2.62 11.48 -0.39
CA TYR A 85 -2.23 10.86 -1.67
C TYR A 85 -0.91 11.45 -2.19
N GLY A 86 -0.74 12.77 -2.16
CA GLY A 86 0.48 13.45 -2.56
C GLY A 86 1.70 12.94 -1.80
N ILE A 87 1.61 12.90 -0.46
CA ILE A 87 2.68 12.38 0.41
C ILE A 87 2.99 10.92 0.06
N ALA A 88 1.96 10.07 -0.05
CA ALA A 88 2.17 8.67 -0.40
C ALA A 88 2.83 8.52 -1.79
N SER A 89 2.42 9.31 -2.79
CA SER A 89 2.99 9.27 -4.14
C SER A 89 4.47 9.63 -4.18
N VAL A 90 4.88 10.63 -3.40
CA VAL A 90 6.29 11.02 -3.25
C VAL A 90 7.08 9.90 -2.60
N VAL A 91 6.56 9.32 -1.51
CA VAL A 91 7.21 8.19 -0.82
C VAL A 91 7.41 7.00 -1.76
N PHE A 92 6.39 6.61 -2.53
CA PHE A 92 6.50 5.53 -3.51
C PHE A 92 7.54 5.85 -4.61
N THR A 93 7.56 7.09 -5.09
CA THR A 93 8.52 7.52 -6.12
C THR A 93 9.95 7.45 -5.59
N GLU A 94 10.18 7.89 -4.35
CA GLU A 94 11.51 7.87 -3.72
C GLU A 94 12.01 6.45 -3.45
N VAL A 95 11.12 5.55 -2.99
CA VAL A 95 11.44 4.13 -2.76
C VAL A 95 11.85 3.44 -4.08
N ILE A 96 11.10 3.67 -5.17
CA ILE A 96 11.41 3.07 -6.48
C ILE A 96 12.65 3.75 -7.12
N GLY A 97 12.83 5.05 -6.88
CA GLY A 97 13.99 5.80 -7.36
C GLY A 97 15.30 5.34 -6.73
N SER A 98 15.29 5.14 -5.41
CA SER A 98 16.46 4.80 -4.59
C SER A 98 16.90 3.33 -4.70
N THR A 99 16.02 2.40 -5.08
CA THR A 99 16.41 0.98 -5.23
C THR A 99 17.37 0.78 -6.40
N SER A 100 18.35 -0.10 -6.25
CA SER A 100 19.23 -0.60 -7.32
C SER A 100 18.59 -1.72 -8.15
N ALA A 101 17.39 -2.18 -7.76
CA ALA A 101 16.67 -3.25 -8.43
C ALA A 101 16.07 -2.79 -9.77
N PHE A 102 15.99 -3.73 -10.73
CA PHE A 102 15.30 -3.57 -12.03
C PHE A 102 15.56 -2.24 -12.78
N PRO A 103 16.82 -1.85 -13.05
CA PRO A 103 17.15 -0.54 -13.62
C PRO A 103 16.39 -0.23 -14.92
N ASN A 104 16.17 -1.23 -15.77
CA ASN A 104 15.51 -1.07 -17.07
C ASN A 104 13.96 -1.00 -16.97
N HIS A 105 13.38 -1.30 -15.81
CA HIS A 105 11.93 -1.38 -15.63
C HIS A 105 11.39 -0.40 -14.58
N LYS A 106 12.25 0.43 -13.97
CA LYS A 106 11.86 1.39 -12.92
C LYS A 106 10.68 2.28 -13.33
N THR A 107 10.70 2.79 -14.56
CA THR A 107 9.62 3.68 -15.06
C THR A 107 8.28 2.95 -15.10
N ILE A 108 8.25 1.70 -15.59
CA ILE A 108 7.02 0.91 -15.67
C ILE A 108 6.50 0.60 -14.27
N LEU A 109 7.38 0.19 -13.35
CA LEU A 109 7.04 -0.07 -11.96
C LEU A 109 6.50 1.18 -11.24
N MET A 110 7.13 2.33 -11.48
CA MET A 110 6.69 3.61 -10.93
C MET A 110 5.29 3.98 -11.44
N VAL A 111 5.05 3.90 -12.75
CA VAL A 111 3.74 4.17 -13.34
C VAL A 111 2.68 3.20 -12.83
N SER A 112 2.99 1.90 -12.74
CA SER A 112 2.03 0.91 -12.24
C SER A 112 1.68 1.14 -10.77
N ASN A 113 2.67 1.47 -9.93
CA ASN A 113 2.44 1.69 -8.51
C ASN A 113 1.69 2.98 -8.23
N LEU A 114 2.02 4.06 -8.95
CA LEU A 114 1.25 5.31 -8.89
C LEU A 114 -0.17 5.11 -9.41
N GLY A 115 -0.36 4.35 -10.49
CA GLY A 115 -1.68 4.01 -11.01
C GLY A 115 -2.53 3.20 -10.01
N ALA A 116 -1.92 2.20 -9.35
CA ALA A 116 -2.57 1.43 -8.31
C ALA A 116 -2.89 2.27 -7.06
N LEU A 117 -1.99 3.15 -6.65
CA LEU A 117 -2.20 4.08 -5.54
C LEU A 117 -3.32 5.08 -5.84
N LEU A 118 -3.38 5.60 -7.07
CA LEU A 118 -4.44 6.48 -7.55
C LEU A 118 -5.79 5.73 -7.59
N TYR A 119 -5.80 4.48 -8.06
CA TYR A 119 -6.97 3.61 -8.00
C TYR A 119 -7.48 3.43 -6.56
N LEU A 120 -6.59 3.03 -5.66
CA LEU A 120 -6.92 2.84 -4.25
C LEU A 120 -7.45 4.12 -3.61
N SER A 121 -6.85 5.25 -3.95
CA SER A 121 -7.19 6.52 -3.32
C SER A 121 -8.55 7.04 -3.82
N PHE A 122 -8.73 7.15 -5.13
CA PHE A 122 -9.88 7.86 -5.68
C PHE A 122 -11.08 6.96 -5.99
N PHE A 123 -10.84 5.70 -6.37
CA PHE A 123 -11.87 4.79 -6.85
C PHE A 123 -12.27 3.72 -5.84
N ASN A 124 -11.42 3.40 -4.86
CA ASN A 124 -11.76 2.43 -3.82
C ASN A 124 -12.41 3.12 -2.60
N GLY A 125 -13.73 3.00 -2.48
CA GLY A 125 -14.50 3.62 -1.41
C GLY A 125 -14.08 3.15 -0.02
N TRP A 126 -13.79 1.86 0.13
CA TRP A 126 -13.34 1.25 1.38
C TRP A 126 -12.01 1.83 1.86
N PHE A 127 -10.99 1.87 0.99
CA PHE A 127 -9.67 2.39 1.32
C PHE A 127 -9.75 3.88 1.68
N ARG A 128 -10.43 4.67 0.84
CA ARG A 128 -10.66 6.10 1.08
C ARG A 128 -11.33 6.38 2.43
N ASN A 129 -12.35 5.59 2.79
CA ASN A 129 -13.02 5.72 4.09
C ASN A 129 -12.09 5.37 5.26
N ARG A 130 -11.19 4.38 5.08
CA ARG A 130 -10.20 4.01 6.10
C ARG A 130 -9.16 5.11 6.31
N VAL A 131 -8.63 5.68 5.23
CA VAL A 131 -7.67 6.80 5.31
C VAL A 131 -8.30 8.01 6.01
N LEU A 132 -9.51 8.41 5.61
CA LEU A 132 -10.22 9.52 6.27
C LEU A 132 -10.51 9.22 7.76
N GLY A 133 -10.91 7.99 8.08
CA GLY A 133 -11.12 7.58 9.47
C GLY A 133 -9.85 7.66 10.32
N LEU A 134 -8.67 7.39 9.75
CA LEU A 134 -7.40 7.56 10.45
C LEU A 134 -7.07 9.04 10.68
N ILE A 135 -7.26 9.89 9.67
CA ILE A 135 -7.03 11.34 9.78
C ILE A 135 -7.93 11.95 10.85
N LEU A 136 -9.22 11.60 10.86
CA LEU A 136 -10.18 12.09 11.86
C LEU A 136 -9.81 11.63 13.27
N LYS A 137 -9.40 10.36 13.43
CA LYS A 137 -8.91 9.85 14.71
C LYS A 137 -7.69 10.61 15.19
N ALA A 138 -6.71 10.86 14.31
CA ALA A 138 -5.52 11.64 14.66
C ALA A 138 -5.88 13.05 15.16
N LYS A 139 -6.78 13.76 14.46
CA LYS A 139 -7.28 15.07 14.91
C LYS A 139 -7.91 15.03 16.30
N THR A 140 -8.74 14.02 16.60
CA THR A 140 -9.39 13.92 17.92
C THR A 140 -8.43 13.62 19.08
N PHE A 141 -7.22 13.12 18.80
CA PHE A 141 -6.19 12.93 19.83
C PHE A 141 -5.48 14.23 20.19
N GLU A 142 -5.34 15.16 19.25
CA GLU A 142 -4.71 16.46 19.50
C GLU A 142 -5.60 17.37 20.35
N GLU A 143 -6.91 17.35 20.14
CA GLU A 143 -7.87 18.21 20.86
C GLU A 143 -8.04 17.84 22.35
N LYS A 144 -7.73 16.60 22.73
CA LYS A 144 -7.81 16.13 24.12
C LYS A 144 -6.56 16.41 24.96
N ARG A 145 -5.53 17.00 24.37
CA ARG A 145 -4.24 17.27 25.02
C ARG A 145 -4.13 18.73 25.39
#